data_AF-A0A0M2U8R0-F1
#
_entry.id   AF-A0A0M2U8R0-F1
#
_cell.length_a   1.000
_cell.length_b   1.000
_cell.length_c   1.000
_cell.angle_alpha   90.00
_cell.angle_beta   90.00
_cell.angle_gamma   90.00
#
_symmetry.space_group_name_H-M   'P 1'
#
loop_
_entity.id
_entity.type
_entity.pdbx_description
1 polymer ?
#
loop_
_entity_poly.entity_id
_entity_poly.type
_entity_poly.pdbx_seq_one_letter_code
_entity_poly.pdbx_strand_id
1 'polypeptide(L)'
;MTPKPKDDVESTACLDVVVGTGEGQVLVATEIPLQPPAFAIKEVVKTFRNVTCTAIRDKVIVTGTLVKDINFKTFEREDCFDTIPRVCGDVRHCEVEIPFSLFVDVRRARPGDRCEVVVAEVEGEIDELREPIPEKKSFRVLLERVVIRVVVRVTRRTEHGWGASGETEEE
;
A
#
# COMPACT_ATOMS: atom_id res chain seq x y z
N MET A 1 33.00 52.50 24.60
CA MET A 1 32.59 51.08 24.67
C MET A 1 31.09 51.04 24.49
N THR A 2 30.61 50.70 23.29
CA THR A 2 29.19 50.50 23.01
C THR A 2 28.79 49.07 23.38
N PRO A 3 27.64 48.85 24.04
CA PRO A 3 27.16 47.50 24.31
C PRO A 3 26.72 46.85 22.99
N LYS A 4 27.11 45.59 22.77
CA LYS A 4 26.64 44.77 21.65
C LYS A 4 25.15 44.42 21.85
N PRO A 5 24.36 44.36 20.77
CA PRO A 5 22.99 43.83 20.85
C PRO A 5 23.04 42.37 21.29
N LYS A 6 22.17 42.00 22.24
CA LYS A 6 21.87 40.61 22.55
C LYS A 6 20.93 40.13 21.45
N ASP A 7 21.43 39.22 20.62
CA ASP A 7 20.58 38.46 19.70
C ASP A 7 19.73 37.51 20.56
N ASP A 8 18.55 37.96 20.97
CA ASP A 8 17.51 37.11 21.55
C ASP A 8 16.96 36.26 20.41
N VAL A 9 17.62 35.13 20.14
CA VAL A 9 17.12 34.10 19.21
C VAL A 9 15.91 33.45 19.87
N GLU A 10 14.74 34.01 19.62
CA GLU A 10 13.45 33.44 19.99
C GLU A 10 13.37 32.03 19.40
N SER A 11 13.51 31.04 20.29
CA SER A 11 13.56 29.63 19.91
C SER A 11 12.13 29.12 19.79
N THR A 12 11.54 29.29 18.61
CA THR A 12 10.22 28.73 18.31
C THR A 12 10.30 27.20 18.27
N ALA A 13 9.73 26.53 19.28
CA ALA A 13 9.59 25.09 19.27
C ALA A 13 8.52 24.70 18.24
N CYS A 14 8.94 23.90 17.27
CA CYS A 14 8.06 23.29 16.28
C CYS A 14 7.62 21.91 16.77
N LEU A 15 6.32 21.72 16.96
CA LEU A 15 5.74 20.43 17.34
C LEU A 15 4.85 19.90 16.20
N ASP A 16 5.03 18.64 15.83
CA ASP A 16 4.11 17.93 14.94
C ASP A 16 3.01 17.28 15.80
N VAL A 17 1.79 17.80 15.69
CA VAL A 17 0.63 17.32 16.44
C VAL A 17 -0.16 16.35 15.57
N VAL A 18 -0.51 15.18 16.11
CA VAL A 18 -1.38 14.22 15.42
C VAL A 18 -2.78 14.82 15.31
N VAL A 19 -3.24 15.03 14.08
CA VAL A 19 -4.61 15.49 13.76
C VAL A 19 -5.59 14.33 13.92
N GLY A 20 -5.20 13.15 13.44
CA GLY A 20 -5.99 11.94 13.54
C GLY A 20 -5.37 10.75 12.81
N THR A 21 -5.97 9.59 13.02
CA THR A 21 -5.71 8.37 12.28
C THR A 21 -7.01 7.90 11.63
N GLY A 22 -6.90 7.15 10.54
CA GLY A 22 -8.04 6.55 9.88
C GLY A 22 -7.64 5.25 9.21
N GLU A 23 -8.65 4.44 8.90
CA GLU A 23 -8.52 3.16 8.23
C GLU A 23 -9.52 3.07 7.08
N GLY A 24 -9.12 2.41 6.00
CA GLY A 24 -9.99 2.09 4.89
C GLY A 24 -9.54 0.85 4.15
N GLN A 25 -10.44 0.29 3.36
CA GLN A 25 -10.19 -0.90 2.53
C GLN A 25 -10.62 -0.61 1.10
N VAL A 26 -9.96 -1.28 0.14
CA VAL A 26 -10.38 -1.31 -1.25
C VAL A 26 -10.31 -2.73 -1.79
N LEU A 27 -11.37 -3.15 -2.48
CA LEU A 27 -11.40 -4.40 -3.24
C LEU A 27 -10.89 -4.14 -4.66
N VAL A 28 -9.86 -4.87 -5.06
CA VAL A 28 -9.34 -4.86 -6.43
C VAL A 28 -9.57 -6.24 -7.04
N ALA A 29 -10.23 -6.27 -8.19
CA ALA A 29 -10.44 -7.48 -8.97
C ALA A 29 -9.62 -7.39 -10.28
N THR A 30 -8.85 -8.43 -10.59
CA THR A 30 -7.95 -8.42 -11.75
C THR A 30 -7.92 -9.78 -12.42
N GLU A 31 -8.08 -9.79 -13.73
CA GLU A 31 -7.84 -10.98 -14.56
C GLU A 31 -6.44 -10.91 -15.14
N ILE A 32 -5.60 -11.88 -14.76
CA ILE A 32 -4.19 -11.91 -15.13
C ILE A 32 -3.99 -13.01 -16.17
N PRO A 33 -3.59 -12.66 -17.41
CA PRO A 33 -3.30 -13.65 -18.44
C PRO A 33 -1.99 -14.38 -18.14
N LEU A 34 -2.04 -15.70 -18.14
CA LEU A 34 -0.90 -16.59 -17.93
C LEU A 34 -0.43 -17.15 -19.27
N GLN A 35 0.74 -16.68 -19.71
CA GLN A 35 1.36 -17.09 -20.96
C GLN A 35 2.82 -17.51 -20.71
N PRO A 36 3.15 -18.80 -20.82
CA PRO A 36 2.28 -19.93 -21.20
C PRO A 36 1.19 -20.26 -20.13
N PRO A 37 0.14 -21.03 -20.48
CA PRO A 37 -0.92 -21.40 -19.55
C PRO A 37 -0.41 -22.16 -18.31
N ALA A 38 -0.95 -21.86 -17.14
CA ALA A 38 -0.52 -22.46 -15.89
C ALA A 38 -1.22 -23.79 -15.62
N PHE A 39 -0.43 -24.81 -15.29
CA PHE A 39 -0.93 -26.06 -14.73
C PHE A 39 -1.35 -25.88 -13.27
N ALA A 40 -0.57 -25.13 -12.50
CA ALA A 40 -0.86 -24.79 -11.11
C ALA A 40 -0.11 -23.53 -10.69
N ILE A 41 -0.73 -22.70 -9.84
CA ILE A 41 -0.03 -21.63 -9.13
C ILE A 41 0.82 -22.25 -8.02
N LYS A 42 2.07 -21.81 -7.91
CA LYS A 42 3.01 -22.29 -6.89
C LYS A 42 3.09 -21.32 -5.73
N GLU A 43 3.28 -20.04 -6.03
CA GLU A 43 3.51 -18.99 -5.05
C GLU A 43 3.17 -17.64 -5.68
N VAL A 44 2.61 -16.72 -4.88
CA VAL A 44 2.39 -15.33 -5.29
C VAL A 44 3.00 -14.42 -4.24
N VAL A 45 4.12 -13.77 -4.58
CA VAL A 45 4.79 -12.81 -3.72
C VAL A 45 4.19 -11.43 -3.96
N LYS A 46 3.88 -10.69 -2.89
CA LYS A 46 3.13 -9.43 -2.97
C LYS A 46 3.91 -8.32 -2.30
N THR A 47 4.03 -7.19 -2.97
CA THR A 47 4.67 -5.99 -2.44
C THR A 47 3.90 -4.73 -2.81
N PHE A 48 3.91 -3.74 -1.94
CA PHE A 48 3.32 -2.44 -2.22
C PHE A 48 4.41 -1.47 -2.68
N ARG A 49 4.24 -0.84 -3.84
CA ARG A 49 5.14 0.18 -4.40
C ARG A 49 4.43 1.52 -4.50
N ASN A 50 5.21 2.60 -4.35
CA ASN A 50 4.76 3.98 -4.56
C ASN A 50 3.46 4.34 -3.80
N VAL A 51 3.30 3.82 -2.58
CA VAL A 51 2.15 4.14 -1.75
C VAL A 51 2.31 5.55 -1.21
N THR A 52 1.44 6.44 -1.65
CA THR A 52 1.46 7.85 -1.28
C THR A 52 0.10 8.28 -0.77
N CYS A 53 0.08 9.35 0.02
CA CYS A 53 -1.15 9.90 0.53
C CYS A 53 -1.19 11.42 0.33
N THR A 54 -2.39 11.99 0.33
CA THR A 54 -2.60 13.44 0.32
C THR A 54 -3.80 13.78 1.20
N ALA A 55 -3.58 14.62 2.21
CA ALA A 55 -4.65 15.12 3.06
C ALA A 55 -5.53 16.13 2.30
N ILE A 56 -6.83 15.92 2.36
CA ILE A 56 -7.86 16.84 1.91
C ILE A 56 -8.81 17.12 3.08
N ARG A 57 -9.89 17.88 2.85
CA ARG A 57 -10.85 18.18 3.92
C ARG A 57 -11.50 16.88 4.44
N ASP A 58 -11.25 16.60 5.71
CA ASP A 58 -11.76 15.47 6.50
C ASP A 58 -11.45 14.07 5.94
N LYS A 59 -10.54 13.97 4.97
CA LYS A 59 -10.15 12.72 4.31
C LYS A 59 -8.69 12.74 3.91
N VAL A 60 -8.17 11.56 3.62
CA VAL A 60 -6.86 11.35 3.00
C VAL A 60 -7.08 10.51 1.75
N ILE A 61 -6.63 11.00 0.59
CA ILE A 61 -6.56 10.19 -0.62
C ILE A 61 -5.28 9.37 -0.54
N VAL A 62 -5.37 8.06 -0.77
CA VAL A 62 -4.22 7.16 -0.85
C VAL A 62 -4.21 6.50 -2.21
N THR A 63 -3.04 6.46 -2.83
CA THR A 63 -2.78 5.77 -4.10
C THR A 63 -1.53 4.92 -3.97
N GLY A 64 -1.45 3.86 -4.77
CA GLY A 64 -0.27 3.01 -4.83
C GLY A 64 -0.42 1.89 -5.82
N THR A 65 0.58 1.02 -5.88
CA THR A 65 0.59 -0.15 -6.77
C THR A 65 0.83 -1.40 -5.93
N LEU A 66 -0.07 -2.37 -6.03
CA LEU A 66 0.17 -3.74 -5.59
C LEU A 66 0.93 -4.47 -6.70
N VAL A 67 2.18 -4.80 -6.44
CA VAL A 67 2.99 -5.61 -7.34
C VAL A 67 2.94 -7.06 -6.88
N LYS A 68 2.59 -7.95 -7.81
CA LYS A 68 2.56 -9.40 -7.57
C LYS A 68 3.56 -10.10 -8.49
N ASP A 69 4.38 -10.95 -7.91
CA ASP A 69 5.21 -11.90 -8.65
C ASP A 69 4.61 -13.30 -8.51
N ILE A 70 3.97 -13.76 -9.58
CA ILE A 70 3.21 -15.01 -9.64
C ILE A 70 4.10 -16.09 -10.21
N ASN A 71 4.55 -16.99 -9.35
CA ASN A 71 5.28 -18.19 -9.73
C ASN A 71 4.30 -19.34 -10.00
N PHE A 72 4.37 -19.94 -11.17
CA PHE A 72 3.46 -21.01 -11.59
C PHE A 72 4.18 -22.12 -12.36
N LYS A 73 3.59 -23.30 -12.34
CA LYS A 73 4.08 -24.48 -13.07
C LYS A 73 3.37 -24.56 -14.42
N THR A 74 4.09 -24.99 -15.45
CA THR A 74 3.50 -25.33 -16.75
C THR A 74 3.29 -26.84 -16.87
N PHE A 75 2.48 -27.24 -17.84
CA PHE A 75 2.36 -28.63 -18.26
C PHE A 75 3.12 -28.80 -19.58
N GLU A 76 4.12 -29.67 -19.59
CA GLU A 76 4.84 -30.05 -20.81
C GLU A 76 4.49 -31.49 -21.20
N ARG A 77 4.64 -32.43 -20.26
CA ARG A 77 4.34 -33.85 -20.48
C ARG A 77 3.86 -34.54 -19.21
N GLU A 78 3.10 -35.59 -19.41
CA GLU A 78 2.75 -36.57 -18.38
C GLU A 78 3.27 -37.92 -18.84
N ASP A 79 4.05 -38.58 -17.99
CA ASP A 79 4.64 -39.90 -18.25
C ASP A 79 4.68 -40.73 -16.97
N CYS A 80 5.19 -41.96 -17.06
CA CYS A 80 5.44 -42.82 -15.92
C CYS A 80 6.94 -43.11 -15.83
N PHE A 81 7.50 -43.03 -14.64
CA PHE A 81 8.80 -43.64 -14.34
C PHE A 81 8.55 -44.96 -13.62
N ASP A 82 8.80 -46.06 -14.31
CA ASP A 82 8.33 -47.40 -13.91
C ASP A 82 6.80 -47.41 -13.77
N THR A 83 6.27 -47.49 -12.53
CA THR A 83 4.84 -47.48 -12.23
C THR A 83 4.34 -46.16 -11.61
N ILE A 84 5.22 -45.17 -11.47
CA ILE A 84 4.92 -43.90 -10.80
C ILE A 84 4.54 -42.83 -11.84
N PRO A 85 3.28 -42.36 -11.90
CA PRO A 85 2.88 -41.30 -12.81
C PRO A 85 3.47 -39.96 -12.35
N ARG A 86 3.92 -39.15 -13.31
CA ARG A 86 4.48 -37.83 -13.06
C ARG A 86 4.09 -36.84 -14.15
N VAL A 87 3.99 -35.57 -13.78
CA VAL A 87 3.80 -34.43 -14.68
C VAL A 87 5.08 -33.60 -14.64
N CYS A 88 5.65 -33.30 -15.80
CA CYS A 88 6.83 -32.48 -15.97
C CYS A 88 6.47 -31.18 -16.69
N GLY A 89 7.13 -30.10 -16.30
CA GLY A 89 7.04 -28.78 -16.91
C GLY A 89 7.93 -27.77 -16.20
N ASP A 90 8.01 -26.57 -16.76
CA ASP A 90 8.82 -25.47 -16.23
C ASP A 90 8.15 -24.82 -15.02
N VAL A 91 8.96 -24.16 -14.19
CA VAL A 91 8.48 -23.09 -13.31
C VAL A 91 8.71 -21.76 -14.03
N ARG A 92 7.64 -20.97 -14.17
CA ARG A 92 7.65 -19.64 -14.78
C ARG A 92 7.19 -18.62 -13.74
N HIS A 93 7.49 -17.35 -13.99
CA HIS A 93 7.00 -16.24 -13.19
C HIS A 93 6.33 -15.19 -14.06
N CYS A 94 5.40 -14.43 -13.48
CA CYS A 94 4.72 -13.31 -14.10
C CYS A 94 4.61 -12.18 -13.06
N GLU A 95 5.32 -11.07 -13.29
CA GLU A 95 5.18 -9.86 -12.50
C GLU A 95 4.04 -9.01 -13.07
N VAL A 96 3.09 -8.63 -12.22
CA VAL A 96 2.00 -7.70 -12.56
C VAL A 96 1.97 -6.53 -11.60
N GLU A 97 1.64 -5.36 -12.13
CA GLU A 97 1.46 -4.13 -11.37
C GLU A 97 -0.01 -3.71 -11.41
N ILE A 98 -0.65 -3.70 -10.22
CA ILE A 98 -2.08 -3.43 -10.09
C ILE A 98 -2.25 -2.12 -9.31
N PRO A 99 -2.63 -1.01 -9.97
CA PRO A 99 -2.86 0.25 -9.29
C PRO A 99 -4.11 0.17 -8.41
N PHE A 100 -4.04 0.77 -7.22
CA PHE A 100 -5.19 0.95 -6.35
C PHE A 100 -5.28 2.39 -5.85
N SER A 101 -6.49 2.79 -5.48
CA SER A 101 -6.76 4.11 -4.92
C SER A 101 -7.98 4.03 -4.02
N LEU A 102 -7.92 4.73 -2.90
CA LEU A 102 -9.03 4.86 -1.96
C LEU A 102 -8.95 6.20 -1.23
N PHE A 103 -10.02 6.55 -0.53
CA PHE A 103 -9.98 7.61 0.47
C PHE A 103 -10.20 6.99 1.85
N VAL A 104 -9.57 7.60 2.84
CA VAL A 104 -9.72 7.24 4.25
C VAL A 104 -10.28 8.44 5.00
N ASP A 105 -11.32 8.24 5.79
CA ASP A 105 -11.90 9.29 6.62
C ASP A 105 -10.95 9.63 7.78
N VAL A 106 -10.54 10.90 7.86
CA VAL A 106 -9.73 11.43 8.96
C VAL A 106 -10.30 12.78 9.35
N ARG A 107 -11.15 12.79 10.37
CA ARG A 107 -11.80 14.01 10.85
C ARG A 107 -10.75 15.08 11.18
N ARG A 108 -11.03 16.33 10.80
CA ARG A 108 -10.16 17.51 10.98
C ARG A 108 -8.91 17.56 10.10
N ALA A 109 -8.68 16.56 9.24
CA ALA A 109 -7.68 16.64 8.19
C ALA A 109 -8.01 17.81 7.24
N ARG A 110 -6.99 18.51 6.76
CA ARG A 110 -7.13 19.66 5.86
C ARG A 110 -6.01 19.62 4.82
N PRO A 111 -6.22 20.26 3.66
CA PRO A 111 -5.14 20.47 2.69
C PRO A 111 -3.91 21.11 3.35
N GLY A 112 -2.73 20.55 3.08
CA GLY A 112 -1.46 20.99 3.66
C GLY A 112 -1.02 20.25 4.93
N ASP A 113 -1.90 19.46 5.56
CA ASP A 113 -1.47 18.54 6.61
C ASP A 113 -0.52 17.49 6.04
N ARG A 114 0.46 17.07 6.85
CA ARG A 114 1.30 15.92 6.52
C ARG A 114 0.48 14.65 6.72
N CYS A 115 0.60 13.70 5.82
CA CYS A 115 0.02 12.38 5.99
C CYS A 115 1.11 11.32 5.80
N GLU A 116 0.90 10.19 6.44
CA GLU A 116 1.76 9.02 6.36
C GLU A 116 0.87 7.78 6.27
N VAL A 117 1.25 6.86 5.38
CA VAL A 117 0.63 5.53 5.33
C VAL A 117 1.37 4.63 6.31
N VAL A 118 0.71 4.29 7.40
CA VAL A 118 1.26 3.49 8.49
C VAL A 118 1.18 2.00 8.16
N VAL A 119 0.10 1.59 7.48
CA VAL A 119 -0.13 0.21 7.05
C VAL A 119 -0.62 0.22 5.61
N ALA A 120 -0.06 -0.66 4.79
CA ALA A 120 -0.61 -1.08 3.51
C ALA A 120 -0.38 -2.58 3.39
N GLU A 121 -1.44 -3.37 3.51
CA GLU A 121 -1.36 -4.83 3.56
C GLU A 121 -2.52 -5.48 2.79
N VAL A 122 -2.32 -6.74 2.39
CA VAL A 122 -3.40 -7.58 1.88
C VAL A 122 -4.08 -8.23 3.07
N GLU A 123 -5.34 -7.87 3.32
CA GLU A 123 -6.13 -8.41 4.43
C GLU A 123 -6.89 -9.68 4.04
N GLY A 124 -7.24 -9.82 2.76
CA GLY A 124 -7.90 -11.00 2.24
C GLY A 124 -7.77 -11.12 0.73
N GLU A 125 -7.85 -12.35 0.23
CA GLU A 125 -7.79 -12.62 -1.20
C GLU A 125 -8.54 -13.89 -1.60
N ILE A 126 -8.99 -13.92 -2.85
CA ILE A 126 -9.60 -15.08 -3.51
C ILE A 126 -9.00 -15.19 -4.91
N ASP A 127 -8.44 -16.36 -5.21
CA ASP A 127 -7.78 -16.67 -6.45
C ASP A 127 -8.51 -17.81 -7.18
N GLU A 128 -8.84 -17.60 -8.46
CA GLU A 128 -9.56 -18.56 -9.29
C GLU A 128 -8.83 -18.76 -10.63
N LEU A 129 -8.44 -19.99 -10.93
CA LEU A 129 -7.95 -20.35 -12.26
C LEU A 129 -9.13 -20.53 -13.23
N ARG A 130 -9.05 -19.86 -14.39
CA ARG A 130 -10.11 -19.79 -15.39
C ARG A 130 -9.58 -20.10 -16.79
N GLU A 131 -10.52 -20.29 -17.71
CA GLU A 131 -10.25 -20.68 -19.10
C GLU A 131 -9.37 -21.94 -19.18
N PRO A 132 -9.91 -23.10 -18.74
CA PRO A 132 -9.17 -24.35 -18.79
C PRO A 132 -8.87 -24.76 -20.23
N ILE A 133 -7.72 -25.39 -20.43
CA ILE A 133 -7.27 -26.04 -21.65
C ILE A 133 -7.18 -27.55 -21.31
N PRO A 134 -8.25 -28.33 -21.54
CA PRO A 134 -8.30 -29.73 -21.14
C PRO A 134 -7.13 -30.57 -21.67
N GLU A 135 -6.71 -30.34 -22.92
CA GLU A 135 -5.63 -31.10 -23.57
C GLU A 135 -4.27 -30.88 -22.91
N LYS A 136 -4.09 -29.73 -22.23
CA LYS A 136 -2.85 -29.36 -21.53
C LYS A 136 -2.99 -29.41 -20.01
N LYS A 137 -4.17 -29.75 -19.48
CA LYS A 137 -4.49 -29.70 -18.05
C LYS A 137 -4.11 -28.34 -17.40
N SER A 138 -4.20 -27.24 -18.15
CA SER A 138 -3.75 -25.91 -17.73
C SER A 138 -4.86 -24.87 -17.84
N PHE A 139 -4.61 -23.65 -17.35
CA PHE A 139 -5.53 -22.52 -17.30
C PHE A 139 -4.86 -21.27 -17.87
N ARG A 140 -5.61 -20.42 -18.58
CA ARG A 140 -5.06 -19.21 -19.23
C ARG A 140 -5.15 -17.96 -18.38
N VAL A 141 -6.05 -17.94 -17.40
CA VAL A 141 -6.35 -16.73 -16.63
C VAL A 141 -6.35 -17.06 -15.14
N LEU A 142 -5.70 -16.20 -14.35
CA LEU A 142 -5.88 -16.14 -12.91
C LEU A 142 -6.78 -14.93 -12.61
N LEU A 143 -8.00 -15.17 -12.13
CA LEU A 143 -8.83 -14.11 -11.58
C LEU A 143 -8.53 -13.98 -10.09
N GLU A 144 -8.09 -12.80 -9.68
CA GLU A 144 -7.83 -12.49 -8.28
C GLU A 144 -8.79 -11.41 -7.79
N ARG A 145 -9.24 -11.55 -6.55
CA ARG A 145 -9.95 -10.51 -5.80
C ARG A 145 -9.18 -10.27 -4.52
N VAL A 146 -8.63 -9.07 -4.36
CA VAL A 146 -7.77 -8.72 -3.23
C VAL A 146 -8.38 -7.56 -2.46
N VAL A 147 -8.47 -7.70 -1.15
CA VAL A 147 -8.82 -6.62 -0.22
C VAL A 147 -7.52 -6.03 0.33
N ILE A 148 -7.27 -4.78 -0.05
CA ILE A 148 -6.12 -4.01 0.44
C ILE A 148 -6.60 -3.16 1.60
N ARG A 149 -5.95 -3.30 2.76
CA ARG A 149 -6.17 -2.49 3.96
C ARG A 149 -5.12 -1.41 4.06
N VAL A 150 -5.57 -0.19 4.34
CA VAL A 150 -4.69 0.96 4.51
C VAL A 150 -5.03 1.69 5.81
N VAL A 151 -4.00 1.95 6.62
CA VAL A 151 -4.08 2.81 7.80
C VAL A 151 -3.23 4.05 7.57
N VAL A 152 -3.81 5.22 7.80
CA VAL A 152 -3.13 6.51 7.65
C VAL A 152 -3.06 7.27 8.96
N ARG A 153 -2.02 8.08 9.10
CA ARG A 153 -1.86 9.06 10.16
C ARG A 153 -1.67 10.44 9.56
N VAL A 154 -2.36 11.44 10.11
CA VAL A 154 -2.25 12.83 9.71
C VAL A 154 -1.64 13.65 10.84
N THR A 155 -0.62 14.44 10.54
CA THR A 155 0.04 15.36 11.48
C THR A 155 0.02 16.78 10.94
N ARG A 156 -0.02 17.76 11.85
CA ARG A 156 0.04 19.18 11.55
C ARG A 156 1.14 19.83 12.37
N ARG A 157 2.00 20.58 11.68
CA ARG A 157 3.02 21.39 12.32
C ARG A 157 2.35 22.56 13.04
N THR A 158 2.63 22.70 14.33
CA THR A 158 2.20 23.85 15.14
C THR A 158 3.43 24.56 15.68
N GLU A 159 3.46 25.88 15.52
CA GLU A 159 4.44 26.75 16.16
C GLU A 159 3.79 27.32 17.43
N HIS A 160 4.43 27.09 18.58
CA HIS A 160 4.04 27.74 19.83
C HIS A 160 5.03 28.87 20.10
N GLY A 161 4.58 30.11 19.92
CA GLY A 161 5.29 31.28 20.45
C GLY A 161 4.95 31.41 21.93
N TRP A 162 5.96 31.33 22.81
CA TRP A 162 5.79 31.70 24.21
C TRP A 162 5.77 33.23 24.28
N GLY A 163 4.58 33.83 24.10
CA GLY A 163 4.38 35.24 24.40
C GLY A 163 4.49 35.44 25.90
N ALA A 164 5.50 36.17 26.36
CA ALA A 164 5.60 36.64 27.74
C ALA A 164 4.32 37.42 28.07
N SER A 165 3.48 36.87 28.96
CA SER A 165 2.43 37.62 29.61
C SER A 165 3.11 38.63 30.55
N GLY A 166 3.36 39.83 30.02
CA GLY A 166 3.66 40.99 30.85
C GLY A 166 2.42 41.34 31.64
N GLU A 167 2.33 40.84 32.88
CA GLU A 167 1.47 41.44 33.89
C GLU A 167 2.00 42.86 34.13
N THR A 168 1.27 43.82 33.58
CA THR A 168 1.33 45.22 33.96
C THR A 168 0.44 45.34 35.20
N GLU A 169 1.03 45.29 36.38
CA GLU A 169 0.37 45.84 37.57
C GLU A 169 0.65 47.35 37.59
N GLU A 170 -0.34 48.11 37.12
CA GLU A 170 -0.56 49.51 37.51
C GLU A 170 -1.06 49.54 38.96
N GLU A 171 -0.27 50.14 39.85
CA GLU A 171 -0.54 51.27 40.78
C GLU A 171 0.23 51.17 42.10
#